data_AF-A0A3R9P2Q8-F1
#
_entry.id   AF-A0A3R9P2Q8-F1
#
_cell.length_a   1.000
_cell.length_b   1.000
_cell.length_c   1.000
_cell.angle_alpha   90.00
_cell.angle_beta   90.00
_cell.angle_gamma   90.00
#
_symmetry.space_group_name_H-M   'P 1'
#
loop_
_entity.id
_entity.type
_entity.pdbx_description
1 polymer ?
#
loop_
_entity_poly.entity_id
_entity_poly.type
_entity_poly.pdbx_seq_one_letter_code
_entity_poly.pdbx_strand_id
1 'polypeptide(L)'
;MPPDANYYISWCRWQGQDWYSLWWTAEEADGLWANEAGRVPRYTSPAGVRQLADCLGVQLVPEEPLLQKMDDVFNWLSHPAKNPLKETLTVWNMFDDLSSGIDKPFLGNQEGTIRNRVFDKLYLNDGIIQLNQKG
;
A
#
# COMPACT_ATOMS: atom_id res chain seq x y z
N MET A 1 -10.75 -8.86 -11.82
CA MET A 1 -9.61 -9.61 -11.25
C MET A 1 -8.66 -9.92 -12.38
N PRO A 2 -7.38 -9.53 -12.30
CA PRO A 2 -6.42 -9.82 -13.36
C PRO A 2 -6.12 -11.34 -13.38
N PRO A 3 -6.18 -12.00 -14.55
CA PRO A 3 -6.01 -13.45 -14.65
C PRO A 3 -4.59 -13.92 -14.31
N ASP A 4 -3.58 -13.10 -14.55
CA ASP A 4 -2.15 -13.43 -14.36
C ASP A 4 -1.52 -12.73 -13.14
N ALA A 5 -2.35 -12.27 -12.20
CA ALA A 5 -1.86 -11.61 -10.98
C ALA A 5 -1.45 -12.61 -9.89
N ASN A 6 -0.46 -12.22 -9.09
CA ASN A 6 -0.16 -12.84 -7.81
C ASN A 6 -1.03 -12.18 -6.73
N TYR A 7 -1.54 -12.98 -5.80
CA TYR A 7 -2.44 -12.51 -4.75
C TYR A 7 -1.82 -12.68 -3.36
N TYR A 8 -1.91 -11.66 -2.53
CA TYR A 8 -1.28 -11.57 -1.23
C TYR A 8 -2.28 -11.13 -0.17
N ILE A 9 -1.98 -11.48 1.08
CA ILE A 9 -2.65 -10.89 2.24
C ILE A 9 -1.93 -9.57 2.55
N SER A 10 -2.67 -8.47 2.54
CA SER A 10 -2.19 -7.18 3.04
C SER A 10 -2.57 -7.05 4.51
N TRP A 11 -1.63 -6.64 5.37
CA TRP A 11 -1.87 -6.35 6.79
C TRP A 11 -1.56 -4.89 7.08
N CYS A 12 -2.53 -4.18 7.63
CA CYS A 12 -2.37 -2.80 8.02
C CYS A 12 -2.86 -2.55 9.45
N ARG A 13 -2.19 -1.64 10.15
CA ARG A 13 -2.62 -1.10 11.45
C ARG A 13 -2.96 0.37 11.36
N TRP A 14 -4.18 0.72 11.76
CA TRP A 14 -4.69 2.09 11.82
C TRP A 14 -5.51 2.32 13.08
N GLN A 15 -5.22 3.40 13.80
CA GLN A 15 -5.78 3.78 15.10
C GLN A 15 -5.77 2.62 16.11
N GLY A 16 -4.66 1.87 16.15
CA GLY A 16 -4.51 0.69 16.99
C GLY A 16 -5.34 -0.53 16.57
N GLN A 17 -6.01 -0.47 15.42
CA GLN A 17 -6.79 -1.59 14.88
C GLN A 17 -6.06 -2.24 13.72
N ASP A 18 -5.89 -3.55 13.80
CA ASP A 18 -5.39 -4.37 12.69
C ASP A 18 -6.51 -4.72 11.74
N TRP A 19 -6.24 -4.59 10.44
CA TRP A 19 -7.11 -5.06 9.40
C TRP A 19 -6.32 -5.72 8.26
N TYR A 20 -6.99 -6.66 7.61
CA TYR A 20 -6.43 -7.46 6.53
C TYR A 20 -7.28 -7.33 5.28
N SER A 21 -6.63 -7.34 4.11
CA SER A 21 -7.28 -7.24 2.80
C SER A 21 -6.56 -8.12 1.77
N LEU A 22 -7.18 -8.32 0.61
CA LEU A 22 -6.59 -8.98 -0.55
C LEU A 22 -5.88 -7.94 -1.42
N TRP A 23 -4.58 -8.13 -1.64
CA TRP A 23 -3.76 -7.35 -2.59
C TRP A 23 -3.42 -8.24 -3.78
N TRP A 24 -3.46 -7.69 -4.98
CA TRP A 24 -2.96 -8.32 -6.20
C TRP A 24 -1.82 -7.52 -6.86
N THR A 25 -0.87 -8.21 -7.46
CA THR A 25 0.22 -7.66 -8.28
C THR A 25 0.18 -8.31 -9.66
N ALA A 26 0.07 -7.48 -10.70
CA ALA A 26 0.15 -7.86 -12.11
C ALA A 26 1.34 -7.15 -12.78
N GLU A 27 1.63 -7.48 -14.04
CA GLU A 27 2.77 -6.93 -14.78
C GLU A 27 2.78 -5.39 -14.82
N GLU A 28 1.60 -4.77 -15.00
CA GLU A 28 1.47 -3.33 -15.23
C GLU A 28 0.88 -2.57 -14.04
N ALA A 29 0.46 -3.26 -12.98
CA ALA A 29 -0.24 -2.63 -11.86
C ALA A 29 -0.24 -3.47 -10.59
N ASP A 30 -0.30 -2.77 -9.48
CA ASP A 30 -0.62 -3.27 -8.16
C ASP A 30 -1.99 -2.73 -7.72
N GLY A 31 -2.69 -3.49 -6.87
CA GLY A 31 -3.95 -3.00 -6.34
C GLY A 31 -4.54 -3.78 -5.18
N LEU A 32 -5.35 -3.10 -4.37
CA LEU A 32 -6.23 -3.76 -3.41
C LEU A 32 -7.49 -4.25 -4.11
N TRP A 33 -7.96 -5.43 -3.74
CA TRP A 33 -9.24 -5.92 -4.23
C TRP A 33 -10.39 -5.10 -3.63
N ALA A 34 -11.22 -4.54 -4.52
CA ALA A 34 -12.47 -3.91 -4.15
C ALA A 34 -13.65 -4.72 -4.67
N ASN A 35 -14.75 -4.70 -3.93
CA ASN A 35 -16.02 -5.27 -4.39
C ASN A 35 -16.67 -4.38 -5.47
N GLU A 36 -17.80 -4.84 -6.02
CA GLU A 36 -18.55 -4.13 -7.06
C GLU A 36 -19.01 -2.72 -6.66
N ALA A 37 -19.09 -2.43 -5.35
CA ALA A 37 -19.41 -1.11 -4.82
C ALA A 37 -18.18 -0.20 -4.64
N GLY A 38 -16.99 -0.63 -5.12
CA GLY A 38 -15.73 0.10 -4.97
C GLY A 38 -15.23 0.13 -3.52
N ARG A 39 -15.63 -0.83 -2.67
CA ARG A 39 -15.18 -0.93 -1.28
C ARG A 39 -14.18 -2.06 -1.13
N VAL A 40 -13.03 -1.75 -0.52
CA VAL A 40 -12.07 -2.75 -0.07
C VAL A 40 -12.58 -3.38 1.22
N PRO A 41 -12.89 -4.69 1.24
CA PRO A 41 -13.28 -5.37 2.47
C PRO A 41 -12.14 -5.37 3.49
N ARG A 42 -12.50 -5.24 4.76
CA ARG A 42 -11.56 -5.29 5.88
C ARG A 42 -11.90 -6.49 6.74
N TYR A 43 -10.92 -7.36 6.94
CA TYR A 43 -11.02 -8.52 7.83
C TYR A 43 -10.21 -8.28 9.09
N THR A 44 -10.62 -8.89 10.21
CA THR A 44 -9.89 -8.82 11.48
C THR A 44 -8.84 -9.91 11.62
N SER A 45 -8.74 -10.82 10.64
CA SER A 45 -7.72 -11.87 10.61
C SER A 45 -7.37 -12.28 9.17
N PRO A 46 -6.19 -12.88 8.94
CA PRO A 46 -5.81 -13.45 7.64
C PRO A 46 -6.78 -14.52 7.13
N ALA A 47 -7.47 -15.23 8.03
CA ALA A 47 -8.44 -16.27 7.65
C ALA A 47 -9.60 -15.72 6.81
N GLY A 48 -10.04 -14.49 7.08
CA GLY A 48 -11.10 -13.86 6.28
C GLY A 48 -10.65 -13.55 4.84
N VAL A 49 -9.38 -13.16 4.66
CA VAL A 49 -8.80 -12.94 3.32
C VAL A 49 -8.64 -14.27 2.58
N ARG A 50 -8.24 -15.33 3.27
CA ARG A 50 -8.17 -16.70 2.67
C ARG A 50 -9.54 -17.15 2.19
N GLN A 51 -10.58 -16.98 3.00
CA GLN A 51 -11.94 -17.31 2.60
C GLN A 51 -12.40 -16.47 1.39
N LEU A 52 -12.04 -15.19 1.33
CA LEU A 52 -12.30 -14.36 0.15
C LEU A 52 -11.59 -14.91 -1.09
N ALA A 53 -10.32 -15.27 -0.99
CA ALA A 53 -9.54 -15.82 -2.09
C ALA A 53 -10.17 -17.13 -2.62
N ASP A 54 -10.59 -18.02 -1.72
CA ASP A 54 -11.29 -19.27 -2.07
C ASP A 54 -12.60 -18.97 -2.83
N CYS A 55 -13.40 -18.01 -2.35
CA CYS A 55 -14.64 -17.58 -3.01
C CYS A 55 -14.40 -16.99 -4.40
N LEU A 56 -13.28 -16.30 -4.58
CA LEU A 56 -12.88 -15.69 -5.85
C LEU A 56 -12.18 -16.69 -6.79
N GLY A 57 -11.86 -17.89 -6.32
CA GLY A 57 -11.15 -18.91 -7.09
C GLY A 57 -9.69 -18.56 -7.37
N VAL A 58 -9.05 -17.76 -6.51
CA VAL A 58 -7.64 -17.35 -6.68
C VAL A 58 -6.74 -17.96 -5.62
N GLN A 59 -5.48 -18.20 -6.00
CA GLN A 59 -4.48 -18.74 -5.09
C GLN A 59 -3.66 -17.62 -4.47
N LEU A 60 -3.55 -17.65 -3.15
CA LEU A 60 -2.65 -16.75 -2.41
C LEU A 60 -1.22 -17.26 -2.50
N VAL A 61 -0.28 -16.33 -2.67
CA VAL A 61 1.14 -16.61 -2.49
C VAL A 61 1.37 -16.98 -1.01
N PRO A 62 2.11 -18.07 -0.72
CA PRO A 62 2.32 -18.56 0.64
C PRO A 62 3.39 -17.73 1.36
N GLU A 63 3.09 -16.46 1.61
CA GLU A 63 3.95 -15.50 2.32
C GLU A 63 3.23 -14.94 3.56
N GLU A 64 4.01 -14.63 4.60
CA GLU A 64 3.50 -13.93 5.78
C GLU A 64 3.28 -12.44 5.46
N PRO A 65 2.10 -11.87 5.77
CA PRO A 65 1.83 -10.48 5.45
C PRO A 65 2.72 -9.54 6.26
N LEU A 66 3.30 -8.54 5.60
CA LEU A 66 4.08 -7.50 6.28
C LEU A 66 3.15 -6.43 6.85
N LEU A 67 3.38 -6.04 8.12
CA LEU A 67 2.60 -5.00 8.77
C LEU A 67 2.90 -3.61 8.19
N GLN A 68 1.88 -2.99 7.63
CA GLN A 68 1.88 -1.58 7.26
C GLN A 68 1.45 -0.72 8.46
N LYS A 69 2.38 0.05 9.03
CA LYS A 69 2.17 0.83 10.25
C LYS A 69 1.68 2.25 9.95
N MET A 70 0.40 2.39 9.62
CA MET A 70 -0.16 3.73 9.34
C MET A 70 -0.17 4.64 10.57
N ASP A 71 -0.28 4.08 11.76
CA ASP A 71 -0.19 4.83 13.02
C ASP A 71 1.13 5.58 13.17
N ASP A 72 2.25 4.96 12.77
CA ASP A 72 3.57 5.57 12.83
C ASP A 72 3.67 6.76 11.87
N VAL A 73 3.14 6.59 10.66
CA VAL A 73 3.09 7.66 9.65
C VAL A 73 2.20 8.81 10.09
N PHE A 74 1.03 8.52 10.67
CA PHE A 74 0.12 9.55 11.18
C PHE A 74 0.68 10.30 12.38
N ASN A 75 1.35 9.59 13.29
CA ASN A 75 2.04 10.22 14.40
C ASN A 75 3.17 11.13 13.89
N TRP A 76 3.95 10.69 12.89
CA TRP A 76 4.97 11.52 12.25
C TRP A 76 4.37 12.74 11.56
N LEU A 77 3.24 12.61 10.85
CA LEU A 77 2.54 13.76 10.24
C LEU A 77 2.10 14.79 11.28
N SER A 78 1.76 14.34 12.49
CA SER A 78 1.39 15.21 13.62
C SER A 78 2.60 15.86 14.28
N HIS A 79 3.77 15.22 14.21
CA HIS A 79 5.03 15.67 14.83
C HIS A 79 6.22 15.45 13.88
N PRO A 80 6.30 16.21 12.77
CA PRO A 80 7.24 15.89 11.70
C PRO A 80 8.68 16.08 12.14
N ALA A 81 9.44 15.00 12.07
CA ALA A 81 10.90 15.04 12.13
C ALA A 81 11.49 15.49 10.77
N LYS A 82 12.78 15.83 10.75
CA LYS A 82 13.48 16.27 9.52
C LYS A 82 13.36 15.27 8.36
N ASN A 83 13.34 13.98 8.70
CA ASN A 83 13.27 12.86 7.76
C ASN A 83 11.94 12.11 7.91
N PRO A 84 11.27 11.72 6.81
CA PRO A 84 10.17 10.77 6.85
C PRO A 84 10.61 9.41 7.40
N LEU A 85 9.65 8.69 7.98
CA LEU A 85 9.83 7.31 8.38
C LEU A 85 9.91 6.41 7.14
N LYS A 86 10.55 5.25 7.29
CA LYS A 86 10.62 4.24 6.22
C LYS A 86 9.21 3.83 5.77
N GLU A 87 8.31 3.69 6.75
CA GLU A 87 6.92 3.32 6.57
C GLU A 87 6.12 4.33 5.74
N THR A 88 6.58 5.57 5.59
CA THR A 88 5.86 6.59 4.82
C THR A 88 5.78 6.23 3.34
N LEU A 89 6.82 5.61 2.76
CA LEU A 89 6.76 5.15 1.37
C LEU A 89 5.80 3.96 1.21
N THR A 90 5.83 3.00 2.13
CA THR A 90 4.91 1.86 2.11
C THR A 90 3.45 2.32 2.19
N VAL A 91 3.14 3.26 3.10
CA VAL A 91 1.79 3.81 3.24
C VAL A 91 1.38 4.62 2.00
N TRP A 92 2.31 5.35 1.39
CA TRP A 92 2.06 6.05 0.13
C TRP A 92 1.67 5.09 -0.99
N ASN A 93 2.46 4.03 -1.20
CA ASN A 93 2.17 3.01 -2.21
C ASN A 93 0.82 2.35 -1.93
N MET A 94 0.47 2.05 -0.68
CA MET A 94 -0.83 1.47 -0.36
C MET A 94 -2.02 2.36 -0.78
N PHE A 95 -1.88 3.68 -0.70
CA PHE A 95 -2.93 4.59 -1.18
C PHE A 95 -3.03 4.62 -2.70
N ASP A 96 -1.89 4.46 -3.38
CA ASP A 96 -1.84 4.30 -4.83
C ASP A 96 -2.52 2.99 -5.27
N ASP A 97 -2.16 1.88 -4.64
CA ASP A 97 -2.75 0.55 -4.89
C ASP A 97 -4.25 0.51 -4.57
N LEU A 98 -4.67 1.22 -3.51
CA LEU A 98 -6.08 1.40 -3.18
C LEU A 98 -6.82 2.10 -4.33
N SER A 99 -6.21 3.16 -4.86
CA SER A 99 -6.74 3.99 -5.94
C SER A 99 -6.85 3.20 -7.25
N SER A 100 -5.81 2.45 -7.61
CA SER A 100 -5.81 1.49 -8.73
C SER A 100 -6.90 0.44 -8.58
N GLY A 101 -7.07 -0.11 -7.37
CA GLY A 101 -8.07 -1.12 -7.05
C GLY A 101 -9.53 -0.69 -7.22
N ILE A 102 -9.82 0.61 -7.15
CA ILE A 102 -11.18 1.18 -7.27
C ILE A 102 -11.37 2.03 -8.54
N ASP A 103 -10.38 2.06 -9.44
CA ASP A 103 -10.36 2.88 -10.65
C ASP A 103 -10.67 4.37 -10.36
N LYS A 104 -9.98 4.92 -9.36
CA LYS A 104 -10.01 6.36 -9.02
C LYS A 104 -8.60 6.91 -9.05
N PRO A 105 -8.38 8.18 -9.39
CA PRO A 105 -7.05 8.77 -9.36
C PRO A 105 -6.59 9.03 -7.91
N PHE A 106 -5.37 8.63 -7.58
CA PHE A 106 -4.70 9.04 -6.35
C PHE A 106 -4.15 10.45 -6.53
N LEU A 107 -4.62 11.40 -5.74
CA LEU A 107 -4.14 12.79 -5.82
C LEU A 107 -2.65 12.91 -5.49
N GLY A 108 -2.07 11.94 -4.76
CA GLY A 108 -0.62 11.87 -4.53
C GLY A 108 0.18 11.71 -5.83
N ASN A 109 -0.40 11.12 -6.87
CA ASN A 109 0.28 10.94 -8.17
C ASN A 109 0.21 12.17 -9.07
N GLN A 110 -0.53 13.21 -8.70
CA GLN A 110 -0.55 14.45 -9.48
C GLN A 110 0.78 15.18 -9.31
N GLU A 111 1.45 15.43 -10.43
CA GLU A 111 2.73 16.13 -10.43
C GLU A 111 2.59 17.56 -9.90
N GLY A 112 3.57 17.98 -9.09
CA GLY A 112 3.60 19.32 -8.52
C GLY A 112 4.84 19.55 -7.66
N THR A 113 5.18 20.82 -7.43
CA THR A 113 6.42 21.22 -6.72
C THR A 113 6.48 20.67 -5.29
N ILE A 114 5.33 20.53 -4.64
CA ILE A 114 5.22 19.99 -3.28
C ILE A 114 5.33 18.46 -3.32
N ARG A 115 4.66 17.79 -4.28
CA ARG A 115 4.73 16.34 -4.49
C ARG A 115 6.16 15.90 -4.75
N ASN A 116 6.87 16.55 -5.68
CA ASN A 116 8.25 16.16 -6.01
C ASN A 116 9.17 16.27 -4.78
N ARG A 117 9.03 17.32 -3.96
CA ARG A 117 9.82 17.47 -2.73
C ARG A 117 9.50 16.42 -1.65
N VAL A 118 8.26 15.94 -1.59
CA VAL A 118 7.86 14.87 -0.67
C VAL A 118 8.33 13.52 -1.22
N PHE A 119 8.03 13.24 -2.49
CA PHE A 119 8.40 12.02 -3.22
C PHE A 119 9.92 11.80 -3.22
N ASP A 120 10.72 12.82 -3.54
CA ASP A 120 12.18 12.77 -3.49
C ASP A 120 12.67 12.38 -2.09
N LYS A 121 12.10 12.98 -1.04
CA LYS A 121 12.48 12.65 0.35
C LYS A 121 12.09 11.23 0.75
N LEU A 122 10.98 10.70 0.25
CA LEU A 122 10.54 9.34 0.55
C LEU A 122 11.45 8.30 -0.11
N TYR A 123 11.75 8.46 -1.40
CA TYR A 123 12.57 7.51 -2.14
C TYR A 123 14.08 7.64 -1.86
N LEU A 124 14.56 8.84 -1.49
CA LEU A 124 15.95 9.04 -1.05
C LEU A 124 16.19 8.46 0.35
N ASN A 125 15.21 8.54 1.27
CA ASN A 125 15.37 7.96 2.62
C ASN A 125 15.09 6.46 2.69
N ASP A 126 14.27 5.91 1.80
CA ASP A 126 14.05 4.45 1.73
C ASP A 126 15.25 3.71 1.10
N GLY A 127 16.22 4.46 0.54
CA GLY A 127 17.46 3.93 -0.03
C GLY A 127 17.31 3.33 -1.43
N ILE A 128 16.11 3.44 -2.03
CA ILE A 128 15.80 2.95 -3.38
C ILE A 128 16.54 3.79 -4.44
N ILE A 129 16.69 5.09 -4.21
CA ILE A 129 17.46 5.97 -5.09
C ILE A 129 18.80 6.31 -4.40
N GLN A 130 19.87 5.60 -4.76
CA GLN A 130 21.23 6.10 -4.58
C GLN A 130 21.58 6.98 -5.79
N LEU A 131 21.23 8.26 -5.76
CA LEU A 131 21.92 9.20 -6.63
C LEU A 131 23.37 9.24 -6.17
N ASN A 132 24.30 8.90 -7.07
CA ASN A 132 25.72 9.18 -6.89
C ASN A 132 25.84 10.65 -6.47
N GLN A 133 26.18 10.89 -5.20
CA GLN A 133 26.54 12.21 -4.70
C GLN A 133 27.89 12.58 -5.31
N LYS A 134 27.90 12.99 -6.57
CA LYS A 134 29.01 13.68 -7.22
C LYS A 134 28.47 14.75 -8.15
N GLY A 135 28.62 16.00 -7.71
CA GLY A 135 28.59 17.21 -8.55
C GLY A 135 27.31 17.99 -8.45
#